data_AF-A0A1U7CRY4-F1
#
_entry.id   AF-A0A1U7CRY4-F1
#
_cell.length_a   1.000
_cell.length_b   1.000
_cell.length_c   1.000
_cell.angle_alpha   90.00
_cell.angle_beta   90.00
_cell.angle_gamma   90.00
#
_symmetry.space_group_name_H-M   'P 1'
#
loop_
_entity.id
_entity.type
_entity.pdbx_description
1 polymer ?
#
loop_
_entity_poly.entity_id
_entity_poly.type
_entity_poly.pdbx_seq_one_letter_code
_entity_poly.pdbx_strand_id
1 'polypeptide(L)'
;MIQGGERSQEPVITLRSLRFVWGSLALAALMVCAAALAAWNPAWLYRVTGSQRYFNIAVSRAVPKGATLDQLESVVGPGQRVADPSWSKKCIERMPSDNPDGWREGDVFVSYSFPGKVTWYFQARGGRLINYEPSVLAGQPQEHIALIGR
;
A
#
# COMPACT_ATOMS: atom_id res chain seq x y z
N MET A 1 -7.57 61.08 -47.89
CA MET A 1 -7.19 59.96 -48.79
C MET A 1 -7.20 58.68 -47.96
N ILE A 2 -7.63 57.58 -48.54
CA ILE A 2 -8.35 56.45 -47.91
C ILE A 2 -7.48 55.57 -46.98
N GLN A 3 -8.15 55.05 -45.95
CA GLN A 3 -7.75 54.05 -44.96
C GLN A 3 -7.02 52.82 -45.54
N GLY A 4 -5.92 52.41 -44.90
CA GLY A 4 -5.28 51.10 -45.10
C GLY A 4 -5.28 50.33 -43.78
N GLY A 5 -6.26 49.46 -43.59
CA GLY A 5 -6.45 48.68 -42.36
C GLY A 5 -5.34 47.66 -42.13
N GLU A 6 -4.80 47.64 -40.91
CA GLU A 6 -4.02 46.53 -40.39
C GLU A 6 -4.92 45.28 -40.32
N ARG A 7 -4.67 44.32 -41.22
CA ARG A 7 -5.22 42.97 -41.07
C ARG A 7 -4.52 42.31 -39.89
N SER A 8 -5.22 42.24 -38.77
CA SER A 8 -4.93 41.31 -37.67
C SER A 8 -4.77 39.90 -38.24
N GLN A 9 -3.56 39.33 -38.14
CA GLN A 9 -3.32 37.93 -38.49
C GLN A 9 -3.93 37.06 -37.38
N GLU A 10 -5.13 36.54 -37.62
CA GLU A 10 -5.69 35.50 -36.75
C GLU A 10 -4.85 34.22 -36.86
N PRO A 11 -4.49 33.58 -35.74
CA PRO A 11 -3.74 32.34 -35.77
C PRO A 11 -4.61 31.21 -36.36
N VAL A 12 -4.20 30.66 -37.51
CA VAL A 12 -4.86 29.50 -38.12
C VAL A 12 -4.53 28.25 -37.31
N ILE A 13 -5.35 27.97 -36.29
CA ILE A 13 -5.31 26.70 -35.57
C ILE A 13 -5.78 25.61 -36.53
N THR A 14 -4.84 24.79 -37.02
CA THR A 14 -5.16 23.70 -37.94
C THR A 14 -5.88 22.54 -37.23
N LEU A 15 -6.83 21.87 -37.89
CA LEU A 15 -7.54 20.70 -37.34
C LEU A 15 -6.60 19.58 -36.83
N ARG A 16 -5.36 19.52 -37.35
CA ARG A 16 -4.33 18.59 -36.88
C ARG A 16 -3.81 18.95 -35.49
N SER A 17 -3.52 20.22 -35.20
CA SER A 17 -3.10 20.64 -33.85
C SER A 17 -4.22 20.50 -32.83
N LEU A 18 -5.49 20.69 -33.23
CA LEU A 18 -6.64 20.40 -32.39
C LEU A 18 -6.69 18.91 -31.96
N ARG A 19 -6.53 17.98 -32.92
CA ARG A 19 -6.52 16.52 -32.65
C ARG A 19 -5.38 16.09 -31.72
N PHE A 20 -4.20 16.69 -31.84
CA PHE A 20 -3.07 16.42 -30.94
C PHE A 20 -3.35 16.90 -29.51
N VAL A 21 -3.96 18.08 -29.35
CA VAL A 21 -4.35 18.61 -28.03
C VAL A 21 -5.41 17.70 -27.38
N TRP A 22 -6.44 17.30 -28.12
CA TRP A 22 -7.48 16.39 -27.61
C TRP A 22 -6.94 15.00 -27.26
N GLY A 23 -6.03 14.45 -28.08
CA GLY A 23 -5.37 13.17 -27.79
C GLY A 23 -4.50 13.21 -26.52
N SER A 24 -3.79 14.31 -26.30
CA SER A 24 -2.95 14.50 -25.11
C SER A 24 -3.78 14.69 -23.85
N LEU A 25 -4.89 15.44 -23.93
CA LEU A 25 -5.85 15.59 -22.84
C LEU A 25 -6.54 14.27 -22.47
N ALA A 26 -6.90 13.44 -23.47
CA ALA A 26 -7.49 12.13 -23.23
C ALA A 26 -6.50 11.17 -22.53
N LEU A 27 -5.23 11.17 -22.92
CA LEU A 27 -4.20 10.37 -22.27
C LEU A 27 -3.94 10.82 -20.83
N ALA A 28 -3.88 12.15 -20.60
CA ALA A 28 -3.75 12.70 -19.25
C ALA A 28 -4.96 12.34 -18.36
N ALA A 29 -6.19 12.42 -18.89
CA ALA A 29 -7.39 12.02 -18.16
C ALA A 29 -7.39 10.53 -17.81
N LEU A 30 -6.96 9.66 -18.73
CA LEU A 30 -6.80 8.22 -18.48
C LEU A 30 -5.77 7.94 -17.37
N MET A 31 -4.64 8.65 -17.37
CA MET A 31 -3.62 8.54 -16.33
C MET A 31 -4.14 9.00 -14.96
N VAL A 32 -4.91 10.09 -14.92
CA VAL A 32 -5.56 10.58 -13.69
C VAL A 32 -6.61 9.60 -13.18
N CYS A 33 -7.45 9.04 -14.06
CA CYS A 33 -8.43 8.02 -13.69
C CYS A 33 -7.76 6.74 -13.18
N ALA A 34 -6.68 6.29 -13.82
CA ALA A 34 -5.91 5.14 -13.35
C ALA A 34 -5.29 5.39 -11.97
N ALA A 35 -4.74 6.59 -11.73
CA ALA A 35 -4.23 6.99 -10.42
C ALA A 35 -5.34 7.12 -9.35
N ALA A 36 -6.54 7.58 -9.73
CA ALA A 36 -7.69 7.67 -8.84
C ALA A 36 -8.25 6.28 -8.48
N LEU A 37 -8.34 5.38 -9.45
CA LEU A 37 -8.72 3.97 -9.22
C LEU A 37 -7.68 3.26 -8.36
N ALA A 38 -6.39 3.56 -8.58
CA ALA A 38 -5.30 3.10 -7.75
C ALA A 38 -5.43 3.61 -6.29
N ALA A 39 -5.89 4.84 -6.08
CA ALA A 39 -6.17 5.35 -4.74
C ALA A 39 -7.40 4.69 -4.08
N TRP A 40 -8.33 4.16 -4.88
CA TRP A 40 -9.61 3.59 -4.41
C TRP A 40 -9.44 2.19 -3.81
N ASN A 41 -8.58 1.33 -4.37
CA ASN A 41 -8.41 -0.04 -3.89
C ASN A 41 -6.94 -0.45 -3.72
N PRO A 42 -6.30 -0.04 -2.61
CA PRO A 42 -4.90 -0.37 -2.33
C PRO A 42 -4.67 -1.89 -2.15
N ALA A 43 -5.67 -2.64 -1.69
CA ALA A 43 -5.58 -4.09 -1.53
C ALA A 43 -5.44 -4.78 -2.89
N TRP A 44 -6.27 -4.40 -3.87
CA TRP A 44 -6.17 -4.90 -5.23
C TRP A 44 -4.82 -4.56 -5.86
N LEU A 45 -4.35 -3.31 -5.73
CA LEU A 45 -3.05 -2.92 -6.26
C LEU A 45 -1.91 -3.72 -5.64
N TYR A 46 -1.94 -3.95 -4.33
CA TYR A 46 -0.95 -4.80 -3.68
C TYR A 46 -0.96 -6.20 -4.32
N ARG A 47 -2.13 -6.82 -4.48
CA ARG A 47 -2.23 -8.17 -5.07
C ARG A 47 -1.70 -8.25 -6.50
N VAL A 48 -1.86 -7.19 -7.29
CA VAL A 48 -1.37 -7.15 -8.68
C VAL A 48 0.13 -6.84 -8.76
N THR A 49 0.62 -5.94 -7.90
CA THR A 49 1.98 -5.38 -8.03
C THR A 49 3.00 -5.97 -7.06
N GLY A 50 2.54 -6.63 -5.99
CA GLY A 50 3.39 -7.04 -4.87
C GLY A 50 3.99 -5.87 -4.08
N SER A 51 3.53 -4.63 -4.30
CA SER A 51 4.16 -3.44 -3.71
C SER A 51 3.90 -3.30 -2.22
N GLN A 52 4.98 -3.17 -1.44
CA GLN A 52 4.92 -2.94 0.00
C GLN A 52 4.15 -1.66 0.35
N ARG A 53 4.27 -0.60 -0.46
CA ARG A 53 3.54 0.65 -0.20
C ARG A 53 2.03 0.41 -0.21
N TYR A 54 1.53 -0.33 -1.19
CA TYR A 54 0.10 -0.61 -1.28
C TYR A 54 -0.36 -1.61 -0.23
N PHE A 55 0.51 -2.56 0.16
CA PHE A 55 0.27 -3.42 1.31
C PHE A 55 0.04 -2.60 2.58
N ASN A 56 0.95 -1.67 2.90
CA ASN A 56 0.87 -0.86 4.11
C ASN A 56 -0.44 -0.07 4.18
N ILE A 57 -0.80 0.59 3.08
CA ILE A 57 -2.03 1.38 2.96
C ILE A 57 -3.26 0.48 3.07
N ALA A 58 -3.25 -0.69 2.43
CA ALA A 58 -4.37 -1.62 2.47
C ALA A 58 -4.61 -2.13 3.89
N VAL A 59 -3.57 -2.62 4.54
CA VAL A 59 -3.65 -3.14 5.91
C VAL A 59 -4.03 -2.04 6.89
N SER A 60 -3.39 -0.87 6.83
CA SER A 60 -3.65 0.21 7.78
C SER A 60 -5.06 0.79 7.69
N ARG A 61 -5.71 0.70 6.52
CA ARG A 61 -7.07 1.22 6.30
C ARG A 61 -8.15 0.19 6.54
N ALA A 62 -7.91 -1.07 6.17
CA ALA A 62 -8.96 -2.09 6.11
C ALA A 62 -8.89 -3.11 7.25
N VAL A 63 -7.76 -3.22 7.97
CA VAL A 63 -7.58 -4.19 9.05
C VAL A 63 -7.64 -3.46 10.39
N PRO A 64 -8.73 -3.58 11.16
CA PRO A 64 -8.83 -2.93 12.46
C PRO A 64 -7.96 -3.61 13.53
N LYS A 65 -7.68 -2.90 14.62
CA LYS A 65 -7.05 -3.49 15.80
C LYS A 65 -7.89 -4.64 16.35
N GLY A 66 -7.26 -5.77 16.66
CA GLY A 66 -7.94 -6.99 17.12
C GLY A 66 -8.68 -7.78 16.02
N ALA A 67 -8.45 -7.44 14.75
CA ALA A 67 -8.94 -8.21 13.61
C ALA A 67 -8.51 -9.68 13.67
N THR A 68 -9.26 -10.55 13.01
CA THR A 68 -8.85 -11.94 12.84
C THR A 68 -7.78 -12.07 11.75
N LEU A 69 -7.06 -13.18 11.79
CA LEU A 69 -6.12 -13.52 10.73
C LEU A 69 -6.84 -13.65 9.38
N ASP A 70 -8.04 -14.23 9.36
CA ASP A 70 -8.85 -14.32 8.15
C ASP A 70 -9.24 -12.94 7.61
N GLN A 71 -9.50 -11.97 8.49
CA GLN A 71 -9.78 -10.60 8.07
C GLN A 71 -8.55 -9.96 7.41
N LEU A 72 -7.35 -10.14 7.97
CA LEU A 72 -6.10 -9.70 7.34
C LEU A 72 -5.95 -10.33 5.95
N GLU A 73 -6.08 -11.64 5.86
CA GLU A 73 -5.88 -12.38 4.60
C GLU A 73 -6.97 -12.12 3.56
N SER A 74 -8.19 -11.78 3.99
CA SER A 74 -9.23 -11.34 3.06
C SER A 74 -8.90 -10.00 2.38
N VAL A 75 -8.04 -9.17 2.99
CA VAL A 75 -7.55 -7.90 2.42
C VAL A 75 -6.34 -8.17 1.55
N VAL A 76 -5.28 -8.77 2.08
CA VAL A 76 -3.98 -8.85 1.39
C VAL A 76 -3.71 -10.21 0.71
N GLY A 77 -4.57 -11.19 0.90
CA GLY A 77 -4.31 -12.57 0.46
C GLY A 77 -3.55 -13.36 1.52
N PRO A 78 -3.28 -14.66 1.28
CA PRO A 78 -2.64 -15.52 2.26
C PRO A 78 -1.18 -15.11 2.49
N GLY A 79 -0.79 -15.05 3.76
CA GLY A 79 0.62 -14.88 4.13
C GLY A 79 1.31 -16.22 4.40
N GLN A 80 2.64 -16.21 4.45
CA GLN A 80 3.39 -17.42 4.77
C GLN A 80 3.29 -17.72 6.27
N ARG A 81 2.84 -18.93 6.62
CA ARG A 81 2.86 -19.41 8.02
C ARG A 81 4.30 -19.69 8.44
N VAL A 82 4.73 -19.12 9.55
CA VAL A 82 6.07 -19.34 10.11
C VAL A 82 6.01 -20.55 11.05
N ALA A 83 6.67 -21.63 10.68
CA ALA A 83 6.63 -22.91 11.41
C ALA A 83 7.72 -23.05 12.48
N ASP A 84 8.75 -22.20 12.47
CA ASP A 84 10.00 -22.46 13.20
C ASP A 84 10.10 -21.68 14.53
N PRO A 85 10.26 -22.39 15.68
CA PRO A 85 10.57 -21.83 16.99
C PRO A 85 11.83 -20.96 17.05
N SER A 86 12.78 -21.15 16.14
CA SER A 86 14.02 -20.36 16.07
C SER A 86 13.76 -18.90 15.74
N TRP A 87 12.69 -18.65 14.96
CA TRP A 87 12.17 -17.31 14.68
C TRP A 87 11.45 -16.73 15.89
N SER A 88 10.77 -17.57 16.67
CA SER A 88 10.21 -17.21 17.97
C SER A 88 11.28 -16.67 18.89
N LYS A 89 12.50 -17.23 18.90
CA LYS A 89 13.59 -16.75 19.77
C LYS A 89 14.00 -15.30 19.50
N LYS A 90 14.16 -14.90 18.22
CA LYS A 90 14.45 -13.50 17.83
C LYS A 90 13.28 -12.56 18.10
N CYS A 91 12.04 -13.04 17.95
CA CYS A 91 10.86 -12.30 18.35
C CYS A 91 10.77 -12.14 19.87
N ILE A 92 11.02 -13.20 20.64
CA ILE A 92 11.02 -13.23 22.11
C ILE A 92 12.06 -12.27 22.67
N GLU A 93 13.25 -12.17 22.06
CA GLU A 93 14.32 -11.24 22.47
C GLU A 93 13.97 -9.77 22.19
N ARG A 94 13.20 -9.48 21.13
CA ARG A 94 12.71 -8.13 20.79
C ARG A 94 11.34 -7.80 21.42
N MET A 95 10.65 -8.79 21.98
CA MET A 95 9.24 -8.70 22.41
C MET A 95 8.96 -7.81 23.62
N PRO A 96 9.80 -7.70 24.67
CA PRO A 96 9.42 -6.95 25.86
C PRO A 96 9.22 -5.44 25.62
N SER A 97 9.92 -4.85 24.65
CA SER A 97 9.78 -3.43 24.30
C SER A 97 8.68 -3.16 23.27
N ASP A 98 8.47 -4.11 22.37
CA ASP A 98 7.73 -3.90 21.11
C ASP A 98 6.34 -4.58 21.13
N ASN A 99 6.16 -5.60 21.98
CA ASN A 99 5.02 -6.52 21.96
C ASN A 99 4.53 -6.83 23.39
N PRO A 100 3.66 -6.00 23.98
CA PRO A 100 3.26 -6.13 25.38
C PRO A 100 2.57 -7.48 25.70
N ASP A 101 1.96 -8.14 24.72
CA ASP A 101 1.26 -9.42 24.93
C ASP A 101 2.19 -10.65 24.91
N GLY A 102 3.46 -10.47 24.53
CA GLY A 102 4.50 -11.50 24.46
C GLY A 102 4.18 -12.69 23.53
N TRP A 103 5.08 -13.67 23.50
CA TRP A 103 4.87 -14.96 22.84
C TRP A 103 4.23 -15.97 23.79
N ARG A 104 3.32 -16.80 23.27
CA ARG A 104 2.79 -18.00 23.95
C ARG A 104 2.77 -19.19 22.99
N GLU A 105 2.91 -20.38 23.56
CA GLU A 105 2.72 -21.63 22.82
C GLU A 105 1.31 -21.66 22.20
N GLY A 106 1.24 -22.01 20.91
CA GLY A 106 0.01 -21.96 20.12
C GLY A 106 -0.26 -20.63 19.41
N ASP A 107 0.57 -19.59 19.61
CA ASP A 107 0.51 -18.39 18.78
C ASP A 107 0.95 -18.72 17.34
N VAL A 108 0.21 -18.16 16.37
CA VAL A 108 0.46 -18.32 14.94
C VAL A 108 1.14 -17.07 14.41
N PHE A 109 2.18 -17.24 13.61
CA PHE A 109 2.86 -16.13 12.95
C PHE A 109 2.70 -16.21 11.44
N VAL A 110 2.41 -15.06 10.84
CA VAL A 110 2.19 -14.92 9.41
C VAL A 110 3.08 -13.82 8.87
N SER A 111 3.84 -14.12 7.82
CA SER A 111 4.79 -13.19 7.22
C SER A 111 4.41 -12.78 5.80
N TYR A 112 4.69 -11.53 5.47
CA TYR A 112 4.63 -10.98 4.11
C TYR A 112 5.98 -10.37 3.75
N SER A 113 6.66 -10.97 2.79
CA SER A 113 8.02 -10.61 2.39
C SER A 113 8.04 -9.79 1.11
N PHE A 114 8.90 -8.78 1.06
CA PHE A 114 9.03 -7.85 -0.06
C PHE A 114 10.50 -7.81 -0.50
N PRO A 115 10.84 -8.12 -1.77
CA PRO A 115 12.23 -8.18 -2.23
C PRO A 115 13.00 -6.88 -1.99
N GLY A 116 14.18 -6.98 -1.37
CA GLY A 116 15.02 -5.82 -1.05
C GLY A 116 14.42 -4.86 -0.02
N LYS A 117 13.42 -5.33 0.75
CA LYS A 117 12.65 -4.55 1.71
C LYS A 117 12.37 -5.36 2.98
N VAL A 118 11.72 -4.72 3.94
CA VAL A 118 11.38 -5.34 5.23
C VAL A 118 10.25 -6.35 5.08
N THR A 119 10.34 -7.44 5.83
CA THR A 119 9.27 -8.43 5.98
C THR A 119 8.35 -8.01 7.13
N TRP A 120 7.05 -8.00 6.86
CA TRP A 120 6.03 -7.75 7.87
C TRP A 120 5.62 -9.06 8.53
N TYR A 121 5.46 -9.08 9.86
CA TYR A 121 5.07 -10.25 10.63
C TYR A 121 3.85 -9.93 11.48
N PHE A 122 2.85 -10.81 11.46
CA PHE A 122 1.62 -10.67 12.20
C PHE A 122 1.49 -11.86 13.14
N GLN A 123 1.37 -11.57 14.43
CA GLN A 123 1.14 -12.57 15.46
C GLN A 123 -0.36 -12.69 15.72
N ALA A 124 -0.85 -13.93 15.76
CA ALA A 124 -2.24 -14.22 16.08
C ALA A 124 -2.34 -15.21 17.25
N ARG A 125 -3.23 -14.92 18.21
CA ARG A 125 -3.55 -15.79 19.33
C ARG A 125 -5.03 -16.14 19.28
N GLY A 126 -5.36 -17.43 19.23
CA GLY A 126 -6.76 -17.87 19.03
C GLY A 126 -7.39 -17.30 17.76
N GLY A 127 -6.59 -17.10 16.70
CA GLY A 127 -7.04 -16.55 15.40
C GLY A 127 -7.17 -15.02 15.36
N ARG A 128 -6.89 -14.29 16.44
CA ARG A 128 -6.94 -12.82 16.48
C ARG A 128 -5.55 -12.22 16.49
N LEU A 129 -5.36 -11.15 15.72
CA LEU A 129 -4.12 -10.39 15.70
C LEU A 129 -3.87 -9.76 17.08
N ILE A 130 -2.68 -10.03 17.60
CA ILE A 130 -2.13 -9.44 18.83
C ILE A 130 -0.87 -8.66 18.48
N ASN A 131 -0.52 -7.68 19.31
CA ASN A 131 0.60 -6.76 19.05
C ASN A 131 0.55 -6.05 17.68
N TYR A 132 -0.65 -5.87 17.15
CA TYR A 132 -0.90 -5.21 15.88
C TYR A 132 -1.44 -3.79 16.09
N GLU A 133 -0.83 -2.82 15.42
CA GLU A 133 -1.24 -1.42 15.48
C GLU A 133 -1.29 -0.83 14.06
N PRO A 134 -2.49 -0.56 13.50
CA PRO A 134 -2.65 -0.07 12.12
C PRO A 134 -1.90 1.24 11.84
N SER A 135 -1.79 2.11 12.84
CA SER A 135 -1.14 3.42 12.71
C SER A 135 0.36 3.33 12.41
N VAL A 136 1.04 2.26 12.87
CA VAL A 136 2.46 2.00 12.55
C VAL A 136 2.66 1.78 11.05
N LEU A 137 1.72 1.11 10.38
CA LEU A 137 1.78 0.88 8.94
C LEU A 137 1.45 2.13 8.12
N ALA A 138 0.60 3.02 8.63
CA ALA A 138 0.18 4.23 7.93
C ALA A 138 1.29 5.29 7.83
N GLY A 139 2.24 5.32 8.77
CA GLY A 139 3.24 6.37 8.92
C GLY A 139 4.63 6.11 8.33
N GLN A 140 4.88 4.94 7.71
CA GLN A 140 6.23 4.44 7.44
C GLN A 140 6.57 4.35 5.93
N PRO A 141 7.33 5.30 5.36
CA PRO A 141 8.00 5.16 4.08
C PRO A 141 9.41 4.56 4.28
N GLN A 142 9.52 3.25 4.10
CA GLN A 142 10.77 2.47 4.16
C GLN A 142 11.31 2.16 5.57
N GLU A 143 11.67 0.88 5.74
CA GLU A 143 12.51 0.31 6.81
C GLU A 143 11.99 0.11 8.23
N HIS A 144 10.74 -0.32 8.44
CA HIS A 144 10.39 -0.90 9.76
C HIS A 144 9.63 -2.21 9.63
N ILE A 145 9.87 -3.11 10.57
CA ILE A 145 9.23 -4.43 10.74
C ILE A 145 7.84 -4.17 11.35
N ALA A 146 6.82 -4.98 11.04
CA ALA A 146 5.41 -4.75 11.45
C ALA A 146 5.26 -5.44 12.79
N LEU A 147 6.25 -5.17 13.62
CA LEU A 147 6.36 -5.42 15.01
C LEU A 147 6.69 -4.02 15.49
N ILE A 148 5.80 -3.42 16.26
CA ILE A 148 5.90 -2.04 16.73
C ILE A 148 7.34 -1.82 17.23
N GLY A 149 8.17 -1.11 16.47
CA GLY A 149 9.59 -0.98 16.81
C GLY A 149 10.11 0.32 16.24
N ARG A 150 10.41 1.26 17.15
CA ARG A 150 11.24 2.43 16.85
C ARG A 150 12.60 2.01 16.31
#